data_AF-A0A7X7SZ38-F1
#
_entry.id   AF-A0A7X7SZ38-F1
#
_cell.length_a   1.000
_cell.length_b   1.000
_cell.length_c   1.000
_cell.angle_alpha   90.00
_cell.angle_beta   90.00
_cell.angle_gamma   90.00
#
_symmetry.space_group_name_H-M   'P 1'
#
loop_
_entity.id
_entity.type
_entity.pdbx_description
1 polymer ?
#
loop_
_entity_poly.entity_id
_entity_poly.type
_entity_poly.pdbx_seq_one_letter_code
_entity_poly.pdbx_strand_id
1 'polypeptide(L)'
;MAVVSPDYFVSRIIGTVGDDGYIKSRESSLLEFKESFNLGSMDEYAKTMAAFANNRGGISGIIIFGVKDNPRIPIGIRKEKFDNIKQEKVTGYLIEHFSPEIEWDIGITEVDGRHFGYISVLESHNKPIICKKNNGDLKSGEIYYRYRGQSRKIEFSELRKIIDEIRENEKKLWMKHIEKIAQIGPKNIAFIDLLRGNIETQKLDGNKFIIDKNLLNDLKEKVKFVEEGKFSEKEGLPTLKLIGEVQASDSVIIPNLDLNKDYPYIQKQLAEELGIRPYDVQLLIWKYGLKNDKKYSISVETSQSAKVYKYTKYAYEFLKEVLENNIDNKSFLKQLSKEYQDSKKYRNNI
;
A
#
# COMPACT_ATOMS: atom_id res chain seq x y z
N MET A 1 2.07 -3.47 -11.43
CA MET A 1 2.97 -3.03 -12.53
C MET A 1 4.28 -3.80 -12.33
N ALA A 2 4.73 -4.56 -13.32
CA ALA A 2 5.95 -5.37 -13.17
C ALA A 2 7.15 -4.44 -12.96
N VAL A 3 7.86 -4.58 -11.83
CA VAL A 3 9.12 -3.87 -11.57
C VAL A 3 10.12 -4.43 -12.58
N VAL A 4 10.42 -3.65 -13.61
CA VAL A 4 11.44 -4.02 -14.59
C VAL A 4 12.79 -3.98 -13.87
N SER A 5 13.52 -5.08 -13.86
CA SER A 5 14.85 -5.14 -13.24
C SER A 5 15.76 -4.04 -13.83
N PRO A 6 16.57 -3.36 -13.00
CA PRO A 6 17.57 -2.40 -13.46
C PRO A 6 18.45 -2.95 -14.59
N ASP A 7 18.88 -4.21 -14.51
CA ASP A 7 19.72 -4.86 -15.54
C ASP A 7 19.07 -4.88 -16.91
N TYR A 8 17.78 -5.22 -16.97
CA TYR A 8 17.04 -5.26 -18.23
C TYR A 8 16.89 -3.84 -18.81
N PHE A 9 16.68 -2.85 -17.94
CA PHE A 9 16.58 -1.46 -18.36
C PHE A 9 17.89 -0.93 -18.94
N VAL A 10 19.03 -1.22 -18.29
CA VAL A 10 20.38 -0.90 -18.78
C VAL A 10 20.64 -1.59 -20.11
N SER A 11 20.40 -2.90 -20.18
CA SER A 11 20.60 -3.69 -21.41
C SER A 11 19.83 -3.10 -22.59
N ARG A 12 18.57 -2.69 -22.37
CA ARG A 12 17.74 -2.09 -23.42
C ARG A 12 18.25 -0.72 -23.85
N ILE A 13 18.67 0.14 -22.92
CA ILE A 13 19.21 1.47 -23.26
C ILE A 13 20.51 1.34 -24.05
N ILE A 14 21.44 0.52 -23.55
CA ILE A 14 22.74 0.34 -24.19
C ILE A 14 22.61 -0.41 -25.51
N GLY A 15 21.74 -1.42 -25.60
CA GLY A 15 21.51 -2.17 -26.84
C GLY A 15 20.79 -1.38 -27.94
N THR A 16 20.26 -0.19 -27.64
CA THR A 16 19.63 0.69 -28.65
C THR A 16 20.65 1.70 -29.20
N VAL A 17 21.72 1.19 -29.81
CA VAL A 17 22.73 2.00 -30.48
C VAL A 17 22.28 2.32 -31.92
N GLY A 18 22.53 3.53 -32.39
CA GLY A 18 22.37 3.88 -33.81
C GLY A 18 23.45 3.26 -34.69
N ASP A 19 23.21 3.29 -36.00
CA ASP A 19 24.21 2.85 -36.98
C ASP A 19 25.50 3.71 -36.92
N ASP A 20 25.42 4.86 -36.26
CA ASP A 20 26.51 5.79 -35.94
C ASP A 20 27.31 5.41 -34.68
N GLY A 21 26.93 4.34 -33.97
CA GLY A 21 27.59 3.91 -32.74
C GLY A 21 27.19 4.69 -31.49
N TYR A 22 26.18 5.58 -31.58
CA TYR A 22 25.72 6.39 -30.44
C TYR A 22 24.47 5.82 -29.78
N ILE A 23 24.38 5.95 -28.46
CA ILE A 23 23.17 5.62 -27.72
C ILE A 23 22.05 6.59 -28.13
N LYS A 24 20.92 6.04 -28.62
CA LYS A 24 19.77 6.85 -29.07
C LYS A 24 19.03 7.50 -27.90
N SER A 25 19.07 6.87 -26.72
CA SER A 25 18.45 7.42 -25.51
C SER A 25 19.14 8.71 -25.06
N ARG A 26 18.34 9.74 -24.80
CA ARG A 26 18.81 10.99 -24.20
C ARG A 26 18.72 10.92 -22.68
N GLU A 27 19.59 11.66 -22.00
CA GLU A 27 19.42 11.92 -20.57
C GLU A 27 18.04 12.53 -20.31
N SER A 28 17.47 12.16 -19.18
CA SER A 28 16.09 12.51 -18.84
C SER A 28 15.96 12.85 -17.36
N SER A 29 14.74 13.08 -16.90
CA SER A 29 14.46 13.21 -15.46
C SER A 29 14.77 11.95 -14.64
N LEU A 30 14.97 10.79 -15.29
CA LEU A 30 15.23 9.49 -14.65
C LEU A 30 16.48 8.77 -15.18
N LEU A 31 17.27 9.40 -16.05
CA LEU A 31 18.46 8.79 -16.65
C LEU A 31 19.62 9.81 -16.69
N GLU A 32 20.77 9.40 -16.17
CA GLU A 32 22.07 10.10 -16.24
C GLU A 32 23.11 9.14 -16.81
N PHE A 33 23.99 9.64 -17.68
CA PHE A 33 25.15 8.91 -18.16
C PHE A 33 26.43 9.44 -17.52
N LYS A 34 27.33 8.53 -17.16
CA LYS A 34 28.66 8.85 -16.68
C LYS A 34 29.69 7.95 -17.37
N GLU A 35 30.87 8.50 -17.62
CA GLU A 35 31.94 7.75 -18.25
C GLU A 35 32.52 6.70 -17.28
N SER A 36 32.78 7.11 -16.04
CA SER A 36 33.29 6.22 -15.00
C SER A 36 32.85 6.65 -13.60
N PHE A 37 32.91 5.74 -12.65
CA PHE A 37 32.66 6.02 -11.24
C PHE A 37 33.94 6.51 -10.53
N ASN A 38 33.81 7.60 -9.77
CA ASN A 38 34.86 8.14 -8.92
C ASN A 38 34.31 8.62 -7.56
N LEU A 39 34.80 8.06 -6.45
CA LEU A 39 34.42 8.49 -5.10
C LEU A 39 34.73 9.98 -4.83
N GLY A 40 35.67 10.59 -5.55
CA GLY A 40 35.95 12.03 -5.43
C GLY A 40 34.81 12.93 -5.91
N SER A 41 33.89 12.42 -6.73
CA SER A 41 32.72 13.14 -7.27
C SER A 41 31.42 12.67 -6.60
N MET A 42 31.51 12.17 -5.37
CA MET A 42 30.37 11.62 -4.65
C MET A 42 29.28 12.67 -4.38
N ASP A 43 29.65 13.93 -4.23
CA ASP A 43 28.71 15.05 -4.09
C ASP A 43 27.83 15.22 -5.34
N GLU A 44 28.41 15.14 -6.55
CA GLU A 44 27.66 15.20 -7.81
C GLU A 44 26.70 14.01 -7.98
N TYR A 45 27.16 12.80 -7.66
CA TYR A 45 26.31 11.61 -7.71
C TYR A 45 25.19 11.71 -6.68
N ALA A 46 25.51 12.07 -5.43
CA ALA A 46 24.52 12.21 -4.37
C ALA A 46 23.47 13.29 -4.68
N LYS A 47 23.88 14.41 -5.30
CA LYS A 47 22.97 15.45 -5.81
C LYS A 47 21.98 14.86 -6.82
N THR A 48 22.47 14.02 -7.74
CA THR A 48 21.65 13.37 -8.76
C THR A 48 20.75 12.29 -8.18
N MET A 49 21.24 11.50 -7.22
CA MET A 49 20.44 10.51 -6.51
C MET A 49 19.31 11.18 -5.72
N ALA A 50 19.59 12.25 -4.97
CA ALA A 50 18.56 13.03 -4.28
C ALA A 50 17.55 13.63 -5.28
N ALA A 51 18.02 14.11 -6.43
CA ALA A 51 17.17 14.64 -7.48
C ALA A 51 16.26 13.60 -8.14
N PHE A 52 16.70 12.34 -8.25
CA PHE A 52 15.88 11.22 -8.68
C PHE A 52 14.85 10.83 -7.62
N ALA A 53 15.27 10.70 -6.36
CA ALA A 53 14.39 10.32 -5.26
C ALA A 53 13.26 11.34 -5.02
N ASN A 54 13.52 12.63 -5.31
CA ASN A 54 12.52 13.70 -5.26
C ASN A 54 11.63 13.80 -6.50
N ASN A 55 11.98 13.14 -7.59
CA ASN A 55 11.21 13.16 -8.82
C ASN A 55 9.90 12.36 -8.66
N ARG A 56 9.07 12.39 -9.70
CA ARG A 56 7.81 11.66 -9.74
C ARG A 56 7.80 10.68 -10.90
N GLY A 57 7.27 9.47 -10.67
CA GLY A 57 6.94 8.56 -11.77
C GLY A 57 6.63 7.12 -11.36
N GLY A 58 6.76 6.76 -10.09
CA GLY A 58 6.70 5.37 -9.62
C GLY A 58 7.84 4.49 -10.17
N ILE A 59 8.86 5.11 -10.76
CA ILE A 59 9.98 4.45 -11.47
C ILE A 59 11.29 4.92 -10.86
N SER A 60 12.22 3.99 -10.67
CA SER A 60 13.57 4.28 -10.20
C SER A 60 14.35 5.11 -11.21
N GLY A 61 15.04 6.15 -10.74
CA GLY A 61 16.05 6.85 -11.54
C GLY A 61 17.31 5.99 -11.67
N ILE A 62 18.04 6.12 -12.77
CA ILE A 62 19.26 5.34 -13.00
C ILE A 62 20.42 6.22 -13.46
N ILE A 63 21.60 5.99 -12.89
CA ILE A 63 22.88 6.48 -13.38
C ILE A 63 23.58 5.30 -14.06
N ILE A 64 23.94 5.42 -15.33
CA ILE A 64 24.65 4.38 -16.08
C ILE A 64 26.09 4.81 -16.29
N PHE A 65 27.04 3.96 -15.90
CA PHE A 65 28.48 4.15 -16.04
C PHE A 65 29.02 3.40 -17.26
N GLY A 66 30.05 3.95 -17.91
CA GLY A 66 30.65 3.40 -19.13
C GLY A 66 30.12 4.06 -20.41
N VAL A 67 29.53 5.25 -20.31
CA VAL A 67 29.01 6.02 -21.44
C VAL A 67 29.69 7.38 -21.47
N LYS A 68 30.33 7.73 -22.59
CA LYS A 68 30.94 9.05 -22.79
C LYS A 68 29.86 10.11 -23.00
N ASP A 69 30.04 11.32 -22.50
CA ASP A 69 29.02 12.38 -22.58
C ASP A 69 28.90 12.98 -24.01
N ASN A 70 30.03 13.14 -24.73
CA ASN A 70 30.03 13.76 -26.06
C ASN A 70 31.09 13.16 -27.02
N PRO A 71 30.68 12.44 -28.09
CA PRO A 71 29.34 11.90 -28.32
C PRO A 71 29.04 10.71 -27.39
N ARG A 72 27.74 10.37 -27.26
CA ARG A 72 27.20 9.31 -26.39
C ARG A 72 27.61 7.89 -26.80
N ILE A 73 28.88 7.57 -26.60
CA ILE A 73 29.49 6.30 -26.99
C ILE A 73 29.50 5.34 -25.80
N PRO A 74 28.96 4.11 -25.95
CA PRO A 74 29.08 3.06 -24.95
C PRO A 74 30.51 2.49 -24.96
N ILE A 75 31.36 2.94 -24.04
CA ILE A 75 32.76 2.48 -23.94
C ILE A 75 32.94 1.32 -22.94
N GLY A 76 31.97 1.14 -22.03
CA GLY A 76 32.04 0.19 -20.93
C GLY A 76 32.96 0.63 -19.79
N ILE A 77 33.02 -0.20 -18.75
CA ILE A 77 33.83 0.00 -17.56
C ILE A 77 34.76 -1.18 -17.32
N ARG A 78 35.79 -0.96 -16.50
CA ARG A 78 36.59 -2.05 -15.93
C ARG A 78 35.82 -2.66 -14.76
N LYS A 79 35.35 -3.90 -14.94
CA LYS A 79 34.50 -4.61 -13.98
C LYS A 79 35.11 -4.65 -12.59
N GLU A 80 36.40 -4.98 -12.49
CA GLU A 80 37.11 -5.13 -11.21
C GLU A 80 37.13 -3.82 -10.42
N LYS A 81 37.21 -2.66 -11.09
CA LYS A 81 37.21 -1.37 -10.41
C LYS A 81 35.84 -1.06 -9.81
N PHE A 82 34.76 -1.47 -10.47
CA PHE A 82 33.39 -1.18 -10.07
C PHE A 82 32.89 -2.17 -9.00
N ASP A 83 33.24 -3.45 -9.11
CA ASP A 83 32.97 -4.46 -8.08
C ASP A 83 33.65 -4.11 -6.74
N ASN A 84 34.77 -3.39 -6.78
CA ASN A 84 35.49 -2.94 -5.58
C ASN A 84 34.91 -1.66 -4.94
N ILE A 85 33.81 -1.11 -5.45
CA ILE A 85 33.14 0.05 -4.83
C ILE A 85 32.56 -0.37 -3.48
N LYS A 86 33.04 0.28 -2.40
CA LYS A 86 32.53 0.06 -1.05
C LYS A 86 31.17 0.73 -0.88
N GLN A 87 30.10 -0.04 -0.99
CA GLN A 87 28.73 0.46 -0.89
C GLN A 87 28.48 1.16 0.45
N GLU A 88 29.11 0.73 1.53
CA GLU A 88 28.97 1.33 2.86
C GLU A 88 29.49 2.77 2.89
N LYS A 89 30.50 3.10 2.09
CA LYS A 89 30.99 4.47 1.95
C LYS A 89 29.98 5.36 1.24
N VAL A 90 29.33 4.83 0.20
CA VAL A 90 28.29 5.54 -0.56
C VAL A 90 27.07 5.77 0.34
N THR A 91 26.57 4.73 0.99
CA THR A 91 25.46 4.81 1.95
C THR A 91 25.78 5.76 3.09
N GLY A 92 26.96 5.64 3.72
CA GLY A 92 27.40 6.53 4.79
C GLY A 92 27.43 8.00 4.34
N TYR A 93 27.91 8.27 3.13
CA TYR A 93 27.91 9.62 2.55
C TYR A 93 26.48 10.15 2.36
N LEU A 94 25.57 9.34 1.80
CA LEU A 94 24.18 9.74 1.57
C LEU A 94 23.45 10.02 2.90
N ILE A 95 23.60 9.15 3.89
CA ILE A 95 23.01 9.32 5.23
C ILE A 95 23.56 10.57 5.91
N GLU A 96 24.85 10.87 5.77
CA GLU A 96 25.43 12.08 6.36
C GLU A 96 24.85 13.36 5.72
N HIS A 97 24.65 13.35 4.40
CA HIS A 97 24.31 14.55 3.63
C HIS A 97 22.82 14.74 3.38
N PHE A 98 21.98 13.71 3.49
CA PHE A 98 20.56 13.80 3.12
C PHE A 98 19.62 13.22 4.18
N SER A 99 18.39 13.73 4.18
CA SER A 99 17.27 13.18 4.94
C SER A 99 15.95 13.52 4.24
N PRO A 100 14.98 12.59 4.14
CA PRO A 100 15.03 11.19 4.56
C PRO A 100 16.08 10.32 3.83
N GLU A 101 16.16 9.04 4.19
CA GLU A 101 17.09 8.10 3.55
C GLU A 101 16.79 7.97 2.05
N ILE A 102 17.86 7.90 1.26
CA ILE A 102 17.78 7.64 -0.18
C ILE A 102 17.96 6.15 -0.38
N GLU A 103 16.92 5.46 -0.84
CA GLU A 103 16.98 4.05 -1.17
C GLU A 103 17.61 3.87 -2.56
N TRP A 104 18.66 3.06 -2.65
CA TRP A 104 19.43 2.86 -3.88
C TRP A 104 20.01 1.45 -3.96
N ASP A 105 20.37 1.05 -5.18
CA ASP A 105 21.00 -0.22 -5.50
C ASP A 105 22.09 -0.01 -6.57
N ILE A 106 23.05 -0.91 -6.67
CA ILE A 106 24.18 -0.85 -7.59
C ILE A 106 24.47 -2.21 -8.19
N GLY A 107 24.77 -2.23 -9.49
CA GLY A 107 25.08 -3.48 -10.18
C GLY A 107 25.87 -3.27 -11.46
N ILE A 108 26.15 -4.38 -12.14
CA ILE A 108 26.86 -4.42 -13.41
C ILE A 108 26.07 -5.29 -14.38
N THR A 109 25.91 -4.79 -15.59
CA THR A 109 25.28 -5.49 -16.70
C THR A 109 26.28 -5.64 -17.85
N GLU A 110 26.32 -6.81 -18.48
CA GLU A 110 27.12 -7.06 -19.68
C GLU A 110 26.28 -6.86 -20.95
N VAL A 111 26.77 -6.06 -21.89
CA VAL A 111 26.14 -5.82 -23.19
C VAL A 111 27.24 -5.86 -24.26
N ASP A 112 27.08 -6.71 -25.27
CA ASP A 112 28.04 -6.89 -26.38
C ASP A 112 29.49 -7.10 -25.93
N GLY A 113 29.71 -7.91 -24.88
CA GLY A 113 31.03 -8.22 -24.32
C GLY A 113 31.68 -7.06 -23.54
N ARG A 114 30.93 -5.98 -23.28
CA ARG A 114 31.36 -4.83 -22.46
C ARG A 114 30.52 -4.78 -21.19
N HIS A 115 31.16 -4.41 -20.08
CA HIS A 115 30.50 -4.24 -18.79
C HIS A 115 30.05 -2.79 -18.61
N PHE A 116 28.85 -2.59 -18.06
CA PHE A 116 28.28 -1.29 -17.72
C PHE A 116 27.82 -1.32 -16.27
N GLY A 117 28.30 -0.39 -15.46
CA GLY A 117 27.86 -0.26 -14.08
C GLY A 117 26.60 0.60 -14.03
N TYR A 118 25.75 0.41 -13.02
CA TYR A 118 24.62 1.29 -12.79
C TYR A 118 24.39 1.54 -11.31
N ILE A 119 23.82 2.70 -11.00
CA ILE A 119 23.19 2.99 -9.71
C ILE A 119 21.71 3.25 -9.96
N SER A 120 20.84 2.46 -9.36
CA SER A 120 19.40 2.63 -9.37
C SER A 120 18.97 3.34 -8.09
N VAL A 121 18.05 4.30 -8.18
CA VAL A 121 17.57 5.10 -7.05
C VAL A 121 16.06 5.04 -7.03
N LEU A 122 15.47 4.58 -5.93
CA LEU A 122 14.03 4.50 -5.79
C LEU A 122 13.43 5.88 -5.53
N GLU A 123 12.22 6.10 -6.05
CA GLU A 123 11.43 7.27 -5.68
C GLU A 123 11.13 7.22 -4.18
N SER A 124 11.41 8.31 -3.46
CA SER A 124 11.20 8.31 -2.01
C SER A 124 9.70 8.35 -1.68
N HIS A 125 9.29 7.51 -0.74
CA HIS A 125 7.96 7.57 -0.14
C HIS A 125 7.78 8.81 0.74
N ASN A 126 8.87 9.28 1.36
CA ASN A 126 8.88 10.41 2.30
C ASN A 126 9.55 11.63 1.67
N LYS A 127 8.96 12.14 0.59
CA LYS A 127 9.42 13.39 -0.03
C LYS A 127 9.08 14.61 0.84
N PRO A 128 9.90 15.67 0.81
CA PRO A 128 11.14 15.79 0.03
C PRO A 128 12.37 15.23 0.77
N ILE A 129 13.31 14.68 0.01
CA ILE A 129 14.70 14.48 0.40
C ILE A 129 15.41 15.84 0.41
N ILE A 130 15.92 16.24 1.57
CA ILE A 130 16.55 17.53 1.85
C ILE A 130 18.03 17.30 2.17
N CYS A 131 18.89 18.15 1.63
CA CYS A 131 20.31 18.18 1.97
C CYS A 131 20.50 18.75 3.39
N LYS A 132 21.25 18.06 4.24
CA LYS A 132 21.55 18.46 5.63
C LYS A 132 22.86 19.21 5.78
N LYS A 133 23.83 18.95 4.90
CA LYS A 133 25.22 19.40 5.08
C LYS A 133 25.79 19.97 3.79
N ASN A 134 26.53 21.06 3.92
CA ASN A 134 27.28 21.64 2.80
C ASN A 134 28.46 20.74 2.44
N ASN A 135 28.61 20.41 1.16
CA ASN A 135 29.79 19.70 0.65
C ASN A 135 29.88 19.87 -0.86
N GLY A 136 30.96 20.48 -1.35
CA GLY A 136 31.13 20.79 -2.77
C GLY A 136 29.92 21.55 -3.32
N ASP A 137 29.22 20.92 -4.23
CA ASP A 137 28.05 21.46 -4.92
C ASP A 137 26.72 21.30 -4.14
N LEU A 138 26.77 20.64 -2.98
CA LEU A 138 25.65 20.41 -2.07
C LEU A 138 25.55 21.54 -1.03
N LYS A 139 24.34 22.02 -0.80
CA LYS A 139 24.01 23.07 0.16
C LYS A 139 22.92 22.61 1.12
N SER A 140 23.16 22.80 2.41
CA SER A 140 22.22 22.49 3.49
C SER A 140 20.91 23.25 3.31
N GLY A 141 19.79 22.57 3.56
CA GLY A 141 18.43 23.04 3.36
C GLY A 141 17.94 22.99 1.92
N GLU A 142 18.79 22.69 0.93
CA GLU A 142 18.35 22.58 -0.46
C GLU A 142 17.72 21.23 -0.77
N ILE A 143 16.70 21.29 -1.61
CA ILE A 143 16.05 20.13 -2.22
C ILE A 143 16.48 20.12 -3.68
N TYR A 144 17.04 19.00 -4.13
CA TYR A 144 17.43 18.82 -5.51
C TYR A 144 16.33 18.11 -6.30
N TYR A 145 16.16 18.51 -7.56
CA TYR A 145 15.20 17.94 -8.49
C TYR A 145 15.81 17.88 -9.88
N ARG A 146 15.46 16.85 -10.65
CA ARG A 146 16.03 16.63 -11.97
C ARG A 146 15.12 17.12 -13.08
N TYR A 147 15.63 18.07 -13.88
CA TYR A 147 14.95 18.71 -15.00
C TYR A 147 15.66 18.36 -16.31
N ARG A 148 15.02 17.53 -17.15
CA ARG A 148 15.49 17.23 -18.53
C ARG A 148 17.00 16.93 -18.64
N GLY A 149 17.54 16.13 -17.71
CA GLY A 149 18.96 15.74 -17.68
C GLY A 149 19.83 16.52 -16.70
N GLN A 150 19.33 17.57 -16.03
CA GLN A 150 20.11 18.36 -15.09
C GLN A 150 19.57 18.30 -13.67
N SER A 151 20.44 18.01 -12.71
CA SER A 151 20.13 18.03 -11.27
C SER A 151 20.39 19.43 -10.70
N ARG A 152 19.33 20.14 -10.32
CA ARG A 152 19.41 21.51 -9.77
C ARG A 152 18.46 21.68 -8.59
N LYS A 153 18.52 22.85 -7.94
CA LYS A 153 17.58 23.21 -6.88
C LYS A 153 16.14 23.12 -7.40
N ILE A 154 15.25 22.54 -6.58
CA ILE A 154 13.84 22.42 -6.90
C ILE A 154 13.22 23.81 -7.14
N GLU A 155 12.41 23.92 -8.18
CA GLU A 155 11.63 25.11 -8.47
C GLU A 155 10.28 25.06 -7.75
N PHE A 156 9.65 26.23 -7.65
CA PHE A 156 8.39 26.41 -6.94
C PHE A 156 7.31 25.42 -7.38
N SER A 157 7.22 25.13 -8.68
CA SER A 157 6.13 24.32 -9.22
C SER A 157 6.19 22.86 -8.74
N GLU A 158 7.38 22.25 -8.72
CA GLU A 158 7.61 20.90 -8.24
C GLU A 158 7.49 20.82 -6.72
N LEU A 159 8.06 21.79 -6.01
CA LEU A 159 7.96 21.86 -4.55
C LEU A 159 6.49 21.99 -4.11
N ARG A 160 5.73 22.88 -4.76
CA ARG A 160 4.31 23.08 -4.48
C ARG A 160 3.53 21.80 -4.69
N LYS A 161 3.79 21.09 -5.78
CA LYS A 161 3.14 19.81 -6.05
C LYS A 161 3.45 18.79 -4.93
N ILE A 162 4.69 18.70 -4.45
CA ILE A 162 5.07 17.76 -3.36
C ILE A 162 4.27 18.10 -2.10
N ILE A 163 4.20 19.38 -1.73
CA ILE A 163 3.43 19.85 -0.57
C ILE A 163 1.94 19.50 -0.71
N ASP A 164 1.36 19.73 -1.89
CA ASP A 164 -0.06 19.44 -2.14
C ASP A 164 -0.34 17.93 -2.08
N GLU A 165 0.57 17.07 -2.55
CA GLU A 165 0.45 15.61 -2.42
C GLU A 165 0.50 15.14 -0.97
N ILE A 166 1.42 15.67 -0.17
CA ILE A 166 1.50 15.34 1.27
C ILE A 166 0.18 15.68 1.95
N ARG A 167 -0.34 16.90 1.72
CA ARG A 167 -1.62 17.35 2.27
C ARG A 167 -2.79 16.49 1.82
N GLU A 168 -2.84 16.13 0.55
CA GLU A 168 -3.93 15.30 0.02
C GLU A 168 -3.88 13.87 0.58
N ASN A 169 -2.68 13.31 0.76
CA ASN A 169 -2.50 12.00 1.38
C ASN A 169 -2.93 12.01 2.86
N GLU A 170 -2.53 13.03 3.63
CA GLU A 170 -2.99 13.23 5.01
C GLU A 170 -4.50 13.40 5.08
N LYS A 171 -5.08 14.23 4.19
CA LYS A 171 -6.52 14.44 4.11
C LYS A 171 -7.27 13.13 3.81
N LYS A 172 -6.79 12.32 2.87
CA LYS A 172 -7.37 11.01 2.57
C LYS A 172 -7.34 10.07 3.78
N LEU A 173 -6.23 10.05 4.51
CA LEU A 173 -6.11 9.26 5.73
C LEU A 173 -7.14 9.73 6.78
N TRP A 174 -7.23 11.03 7.03
CA TRP A 174 -8.23 11.62 7.92
C TRP A 174 -9.66 11.30 7.49
N MET A 175 -9.99 11.46 6.21
CA MET A 175 -11.31 11.14 5.67
C MET A 175 -11.67 9.67 5.89
N LYS A 176 -10.73 8.75 5.64
CA LYS A 176 -10.91 7.32 5.91
C LYS A 176 -11.22 7.04 7.39
N HIS A 177 -10.56 7.77 8.31
CA HIS A 177 -10.85 7.66 9.74
C HIS A 177 -12.22 8.24 10.10
N ILE A 178 -12.56 9.42 9.58
CA ILE A 178 -13.86 10.08 9.82
C ILE A 178 -15.01 9.24 9.27
N GLU A 179 -14.85 8.63 8.09
CA GLU A 179 -15.83 7.70 7.51
C GLU A 179 -16.08 6.50 8.41
N LYS A 180 -15.00 5.87 8.93
CA LYS A 180 -15.13 4.79 9.91
C LYS A 180 -15.83 5.26 11.18
N ILE A 181 -15.51 6.47 11.67
CA ILE A 181 -16.15 7.05 12.85
C ILE A 181 -17.66 7.27 12.62
N ALA A 182 -18.03 7.80 11.45
CA ALA A 182 -19.42 8.00 11.07
C ALA A 182 -20.19 6.68 10.94
N GLN A 183 -19.58 5.62 10.41
CA GLN A 183 -20.19 4.29 10.29
C GLN A 183 -20.45 3.62 11.65
N ILE A 184 -19.51 3.72 12.59
CA ILE A 184 -19.62 3.11 13.93
C ILE A 184 -20.48 3.98 14.87
N GLY A 185 -20.43 5.30 14.67
CA GLY A 185 -21.02 6.32 15.53
C GLY A 185 -20.02 6.79 16.61
N PRO A 186 -19.82 8.11 16.79
CA PRO A 186 -18.78 8.65 17.67
C PRO A 186 -18.92 8.28 19.15
N LYS A 187 -20.13 7.89 19.59
CA LYS A 187 -20.39 7.42 20.97
C LYS A 187 -19.94 5.98 21.22
N ASN A 188 -19.70 5.20 20.17
CA ASN A 188 -19.36 3.77 20.23
C ASN A 188 -17.86 3.53 19.98
N ILE A 189 -17.04 4.58 20.03
CA ILE A 189 -15.61 4.54 19.71
C ILE A 189 -14.84 4.96 20.96
N ALA A 190 -13.82 4.17 21.30
CA ALA A 190 -12.83 4.54 22.30
C ALA A 190 -11.56 5.03 21.59
N PHE A 191 -11.03 6.17 22.02
CA PHE A 191 -9.73 6.65 21.55
C PHE A 191 -8.64 6.11 22.46
N ILE A 192 -7.61 5.49 21.88
CA ILE A 192 -6.45 4.99 22.61
C ILE A 192 -5.28 5.88 22.28
N ASP A 193 -4.80 6.63 23.26
CA ASP A 193 -3.52 7.34 23.18
C ASP A 193 -2.39 6.34 23.38
N LEU A 194 -1.79 5.90 22.28
CA LEU A 194 -0.69 4.93 22.28
C LEU A 194 0.63 5.51 22.81
N LEU A 195 0.76 6.84 22.92
CA LEU A 195 1.97 7.49 23.46
C LEU A 195 1.93 7.57 24.97
N ARG A 196 0.76 7.84 25.54
CA ARG A 196 0.56 7.95 27.00
C ARG A 196 -0.04 6.69 27.62
N GLY A 197 -0.52 5.76 26.82
CA GLY A 197 -1.20 4.55 27.27
C GLY A 197 -2.59 4.81 27.86
N ASN A 198 -3.18 5.97 27.58
CA ASN A 198 -4.47 6.38 28.13
C ASN A 198 -5.61 6.06 27.16
N ILE A 199 -6.75 5.63 27.69
CA ILE A 199 -7.97 5.40 26.91
C ILE A 199 -8.96 6.49 27.28
N GLU A 200 -9.27 7.37 26.34
CA GLU A 200 -10.34 8.36 26.52
C GLU A 200 -11.66 7.76 26.01
N THR A 201 -12.62 7.66 26.93
CA THR A 201 -13.95 7.15 26.64
C THR A 201 -15.02 7.95 27.38
N GLN A 202 -16.15 8.22 26.73
CA GLN A 202 -17.25 9.02 27.30
C GLN A 202 -18.28 8.17 28.07
N LYS A 203 -17.81 7.17 28.83
CA LYS A 203 -18.54 6.11 29.59
C LYS A 203 -18.52 4.75 28.88
N LEU A 204 -17.86 3.79 29.51
CA LEU A 204 -17.99 2.36 29.24
C LEU A 204 -18.69 1.69 30.43
N ASP A 205 -19.96 2.01 30.65
CA ASP A 205 -20.78 1.18 31.54
C ASP A 205 -21.12 -0.11 30.77
N GLY A 206 -20.29 -1.15 30.92
CA GLY A 206 -20.56 -2.51 30.46
C GLY A 206 -20.42 -2.78 28.95
N ASN A 207 -19.85 -1.88 28.15
CA ASN A 207 -19.73 -2.08 26.70
C ASN A 207 -18.41 -2.75 26.28
N LYS A 208 -18.54 -3.73 25.39
CA LYS A 208 -17.49 -4.58 24.83
C LYS A 208 -16.45 -3.76 24.07
N PHE A 209 -15.17 -4.02 24.35
CA PHE A 209 -14.05 -3.43 23.63
C PHE A 209 -13.85 -4.15 22.29
N ILE A 210 -13.95 -3.42 21.18
CA ILE A 210 -13.86 -4.01 19.83
C ILE A 210 -12.62 -3.45 19.15
N ILE A 211 -11.67 -4.35 18.88
CA ILE A 211 -10.37 -4.04 18.28
C ILE A 211 -10.35 -4.66 16.88
N ASP A 212 -9.89 -3.90 15.90
CA ASP A 212 -9.63 -4.40 14.55
C ASP A 212 -8.65 -5.60 14.60
N LYS A 213 -8.96 -6.69 13.90
CA LYS A 213 -8.20 -7.94 13.97
C LYS A 213 -6.75 -7.77 13.52
N ASN A 214 -6.49 -6.91 12.53
CA ASN A 214 -5.14 -6.64 12.06
C ASN A 214 -4.37 -5.83 13.10
N LEU A 215 -5.02 -4.82 13.70
CA LEU A 215 -4.42 -4.08 14.82
C LEU A 215 -4.14 -5.00 16.02
N LEU A 216 -5.04 -5.94 16.33
CA LEU A 216 -4.83 -6.91 17.39
C LEU A 216 -3.64 -7.83 17.10
N ASN A 217 -3.47 -8.25 15.85
CA ASN A 217 -2.33 -9.07 15.43
C ASN A 217 -1.01 -8.27 15.53
N ASP A 218 -0.98 -7.04 15.02
CA ASP A 218 0.18 -6.14 15.15
C ASP A 218 0.54 -5.88 16.61
N LEU A 219 -0.46 -5.76 17.49
CA LEU A 219 -0.26 -5.58 18.93
C LEU A 219 0.22 -6.87 19.60
N LYS A 220 -0.28 -8.05 19.19
CA LYS A 220 0.16 -9.36 19.73
C LYS A 220 1.61 -9.67 19.42
N GLU A 221 2.11 -9.24 18.28
CA GLU A 221 3.53 -9.38 17.93
C GLU A 221 4.43 -8.50 18.80
N LYS A 222 3.94 -7.33 19.24
CA LYS A 222 4.72 -6.32 19.96
C LYS A 222 4.56 -6.36 21.47
N VAL A 223 3.45 -6.92 21.97
CA VAL A 223 3.06 -6.84 23.38
C VAL A 223 2.47 -8.17 23.84
N LYS A 224 2.96 -8.67 24.99
CA LYS A 224 2.33 -9.81 25.65
C LYS A 224 1.01 -9.34 26.29
N PHE A 225 -0.09 -9.97 25.91
CA PHE A 225 -1.39 -9.76 26.54
C PHE A 225 -1.52 -10.66 27.77
N VAL A 226 -2.00 -10.11 28.88
CA VAL A 226 -2.34 -10.90 30.08
C VAL A 226 -3.85 -10.88 30.23
N GLU A 227 -4.48 -12.02 29.98
CA GLU A 227 -5.87 -12.27 30.33
C GLU A 227 -5.99 -12.34 31.87
N GLU A 228 -7.06 -11.79 32.44
CA GLU A 228 -7.31 -11.89 33.89
C GLU A 228 -7.21 -13.35 34.34
N GLY A 229 -6.23 -13.66 35.18
CA GLY A 229 -6.07 -14.97 35.81
C GLY A 229 -4.74 -15.71 35.61
N LYS A 230 -3.79 -15.20 34.80
CA LYS A 230 -2.44 -15.80 34.73
C LYS A 230 -1.33 -14.79 35.06
N PHE A 231 -0.94 -14.78 36.33
CA PHE A 231 0.31 -14.15 36.76
C PHE A 231 1.45 -15.15 36.58
N SER A 232 2.43 -14.79 35.75
CA SER A 232 3.75 -15.42 35.73
C SER A 232 4.76 -14.30 35.92
N GLU A 233 5.26 -14.15 37.13
CA GLU A 233 6.40 -13.28 37.45
C GLU A 233 7.65 -13.83 36.76
N LYS A 234 7.93 -13.33 35.55
CA LYS A 234 9.28 -13.34 34.99
C LYS A 234 9.52 -12.05 34.23
N GLU A 235 10.71 -11.50 34.45
CA GLU A 235 11.19 -10.20 33.99
C GLU A 235 10.86 -9.86 32.52
N GLY A 236 10.39 -8.62 32.31
CA GLY A 236 11.00 -7.73 31.33
C GLY A 236 10.44 -7.68 29.89
N LEU A 237 9.12 -7.67 29.68
CA LEU A 237 8.53 -7.13 28.43
C LEU A 237 7.35 -6.20 28.76
N PRO A 238 7.19 -5.07 28.04
CA PRO A 238 6.02 -4.21 28.21
C PRO A 238 4.75 -5.06 27.99
N THR A 239 3.82 -4.98 28.92
CA THR A 239 2.62 -5.83 28.98
C THR A 239 1.41 -4.92 29.05
N LEU A 240 0.48 -5.05 28.09
CA LEU A 240 -0.77 -4.31 28.07
C LEU A 240 -1.78 -5.02 28.99
N LYS A 241 -2.23 -4.35 30.06
CA LYS A 241 -3.24 -4.86 30.99
C LYS A 241 -4.63 -4.44 30.52
N LEU A 242 -5.39 -5.38 29.93
CA LEU A 242 -6.78 -5.18 29.51
C LEU A 242 -7.70 -5.71 30.63
N ILE A 243 -8.41 -4.81 31.31
CA ILE A 243 -9.39 -5.17 32.36
C ILE A 243 -10.78 -5.06 31.75
N GLY A 244 -11.46 -6.18 31.57
CA GLY A 244 -12.80 -6.27 30.96
C GLY A 244 -13.00 -7.55 30.16
N GLU A 245 -14.25 -7.93 29.88
CA GLU A 245 -14.55 -9.09 29.03
C GLU A 245 -14.16 -8.79 27.57
N VAL A 246 -12.99 -9.28 27.15
CA VAL A 246 -12.52 -9.19 25.77
C VAL A 246 -13.11 -10.34 24.98
N GLN A 247 -14.16 -10.07 24.19
CA GLN A 247 -14.60 -10.99 23.16
C GLN A 247 -13.90 -10.63 21.84
N ALA A 248 -12.93 -11.45 21.44
CA ALA A 248 -12.50 -11.49 20.05
C ALA A 248 -13.71 -11.95 19.22
N SER A 249 -14.31 -11.02 18.49
CA SER A 249 -15.52 -11.29 17.74
C SER A 249 -15.21 -11.02 16.26
N ASP A 250 -15.49 -12.00 15.40
CA ASP A 250 -15.63 -11.77 13.96
C ASP A 250 -16.95 -11.02 13.65
N SER A 251 -17.76 -10.72 14.68
CA SER A 251 -18.99 -9.94 14.58
C SER A 251 -18.69 -8.45 14.56
N VAL A 252 -18.60 -7.93 13.33
CA VAL A 252 -18.85 -6.53 12.99
C VAL A 252 -20.00 -6.00 13.85
N ILE A 253 -19.74 -4.93 14.60
CA ILE A 253 -20.76 -4.18 15.35
C ILE A 253 -21.92 -3.91 14.40
N ILE A 254 -23.10 -4.45 14.72
CA ILE A 254 -24.32 -4.12 13.99
C ILE A 254 -24.58 -2.64 14.28
N PRO A 255 -24.48 -1.73 13.29
CA PRO A 255 -24.84 -0.34 13.51
C PRO A 255 -26.30 -0.31 13.99
N ASN A 256 -26.70 0.73 14.70
CA ASN A 256 -28.12 0.93 14.99
C ASN A 256 -28.82 1.33 13.68
N LEU A 257 -29.15 0.34 12.84
CA LEU A 257 -29.62 0.50 11.47
C LEU A 257 -31.07 1.00 11.48
N ASP A 258 -31.32 2.12 10.80
CA ASP A 258 -32.66 2.63 10.55
C ASP A 258 -33.34 1.78 9.47
N LEU A 259 -34.47 1.16 9.82
CA LEU A 259 -35.31 0.33 8.96
C LEU A 259 -35.70 1.02 7.64
N ASN A 260 -35.81 2.35 7.63
CA ASN A 260 -36.25 3.12 6.46
C ASN A 260 -35.09 3.62 5.59
N LYS A 261 -33.86 3.64 6.09
CA LYS A 261 -32.70 4.22 5.39
C LYS A 261 -31.62 3.20 5.03
N ASP A 262 -31.45 2.17 5.86
CA ASP A 262 -30.27 1.29 5.80
C ASP A 262 -30.54 -0.08 5.17
N TYR A 263 -31.79 -0.37 4.79
CA TYR A 263 -32.20 -1.59 4.07
C TYR A 263 -32.77 -1.27 2.66
N PRO A 264 -31.96 -0.69 1.75
CA PRO A 264 -32.44 -0.18 0.48
C PRO A 264 -32.78 -1.28 -0.53
N TYR A 265 -32.30 -2.52 -0.33
CA TYR A 265 -32.37 -3.54 -1.36
C TYR A 265 -33.41 -4.62 -1.05
N ILE A 266 -34.23 -4.94 -2.04
CA ILE A 266 -34.88 -6.25 -2.14
C ILE A 266 -34.02 -7.19 -3.00
N GLN A 267 -34.26 -8.51 -2.92
CA GLN A 267 -33.47 -9.51 -3.66
C GLN A 267 -33.33 -9.21 -5.16
N LYS A 268 -34.37 -8.63 -5.78
CA LYS A 268 -34.34 -8.22 -7.19
C LYS A 268 -33.31 -7.10 -7.43
N GLN A 269 -33.28 -6.09 -6.56
CA GLN A 269 -32.35 -4.97 -6.66
C GLN A 269 -30.90 -5.41 -6.36
N LEU A 270 -30.70 -6.33 -5.42
CA LEU A 270 -29.38 -6.94 -5.22
C LEU A 270 -28.88 -7.64 -6.48
N ALA A 271 -29.76 -8.33 -7.21
CA ALA A 271 -29.40 -9.01 -8.44
C ALA A 271 -28.99 -8.04 -9.56
N GLU A 272 -29.75 -6.94 -9.70
CA GLU A 272 -29.46 -5.87 -10.66
C GLU A 272 -28.10 -5.21 -10.36
N GLU A 273 -27.84 -4.86 -9.10
CA GLU A 273 -26.60 -4.20 -8.67
C GLU A 273 -25.37 -5.11 -8.72
N LEU A 274 -25.53 -6.42 -8.51
CA LEU A 274 -24.45 -7.41 -8.59
C LEU A 274 -24.25 -7.94 -10.02
N GLY A 275 -25.13 -7.59 -10.97
CA GLY A 275 -25.06 -8.08 -12.36
C GLY A 275 -25.27 -9.59 -12.51
N ILE A 276 -25.99 -10.23 -11.58
CA ILE A 276 -26.25 -11.69 -11.58
C ILE A 276 -27.75 -11.99 -11.59
N ARG A 277 -28.13 -13.25 -11.86
CA ARG A 277 -29.55 -13.62 -11.90
C ARG A 277 -30.15 -13.60 -10.49
N PRO A 278 -31.42 -13.22 -10.30
CA PRO A 278 -32.08 -13.24 -8.99
C PRO A 278 -32.03 -14.61 -8.28
N TYR A 279 -32.02 -15.70 -9.05
CA TYR A 279 -31.84 -17.06 -8.54
C TYR A 279 -30.45 -17.27 -7.94
N ASP A 280 -29.39 -16.73 -8.55
CA ASP A 280 -28.02 -16.87 -8.06
C ASP A 280 -27.83 -16.10 -6.75
N VAL A 281 -28.44 -14.92 -6.62
CA VAL A 281 -28.51 -14.17 -5.34
C VAL A 281 -29.22 -14.99 -4.26
N GLN A 282 -30.29 -15.73 -4.61
CA GLN A 282 -31.00 -16.61 -3.67
C GLN A 282 -30.08 -17.70 -3.10
N LEU A 283 -29.25 -18.30 -3.97
CA LEU A 283 -28.30 -19.34 -3.58
C LEU A 283 -27.25 -18.80 -2.61
N LEU A 284 -26.73 -17.60 -2.89
CA LEU A 284 -25.74 -16.95 -2.03
C LEU A 284 -26.34 -16.56 -0.67
N ILE A 285 -27.54 -15.98 -0.65
CA ILE A 285 -28.26 -15.66 0.58
C ILE A 285 -28.47 -16.91 1.44
N TRP A 286 -28.78 -18.05 0.82
CA TRP A 286 -28.92 -19.33 1.52
C TRP A 286 -27.58 -19.86 2.04
N LYS A 287 -26.54 -19.93 1.19
CA LYS A 287 -25.23 -20.51 1.55
C LYS A 287 -24.61 -19.82 2.76
N TYR A 288 -24.68 -18.50 2.77
CA TYR A 288 -24.07 -17.67 3.81
C TYR A 288 -25.05 -17.25 4.91
N GLY A 289 -26.29 -17.75 4.88
CA GLY A 289 -27.25 -17.56 5.96
C GLY A 289 -27.66 -16.11 6.21
N LEU A 290 -27.64 -15.24 5.19
CA LEU A 290 -27.89 -13.78 5.33
C LEU A 290 -29.26 -13.45 5.94
N LYS A 291 -30.23 -14.39 5.88
CA LYS A 291 -31.56 -14.26 6.48
C LYS A 291 -31.59 -14.43 8.00
N ASN A 292 -30.55 -15.03 8.58
CA ASN A 292 -30.46 -15.30 10.01
C ASN A 292 -29.73 -14.18 10.77
N ASP A 293 -29.14 -13.23 10.04
CA ASP A 293 -28.32 -12.16 10.60
C ASP A 293 -28.93 -10.79 10.29
N LYS A 294 -29.26 -10.07 11.36
CA LYS A 294 -29.83 -8.72 11.32
C LYS A 294 -28.89 -7.69 10.69
N LYS A 295 -27.58 -7.96 10.62
CA LYS A 295 -26.60 -7.15 9.89
C LYS A 295 -26.91 -7.11 8.38
N TYR A 296 -27.42 -8.21 7.85
CA TYR A 296 -27.59 -8.40 6.41
C TYR A 296 -29.03 -8.29 5.95
N SER A 297 -30.01 -8.67 6.77
CA SER A 297 -31.41 -8.60 6.37
C SER A 297 -32.42 -8.46 7.50
N ILE A 298 -33.61 -7.98 7.14
CA ILE A 298 -34.80 -7.94 8.00
C ILE A 298 -36.03 -8.41 7.23
N SER A 299 -36.93 -9.12 7.90
CA SER A 299 -38.23 -9.50 7.35
C SER A 299 -39.26 -8.41 7.60
N VAL A 300 -39.97 -8.00 6.56
CA VAL A 300 -41.13 -7.10 6.61
C VAL A 300 -42.37 -7.90 6.25
N GLU A 301 -43.41 -7.82 7.08
CA GLU A 301 -44.70 -8.44 6.82
C GLU A 301 -45.50 -7.54 5.88
N THR A 302 -45.89 -8.07 4.72
CA THR A 302 -46.62 -7.32 3.68
C THR A 302 -48.11 -7.69 3.63
N SER A 303 -48.48 -8.84 4.21
CA SER A 303 -49.86 -9.33 4.43
C SER A 303 -49.86 -10.48 5.45
N GLN A 304 -51.05 -11.01 5.81
CA GLN A 304 -51.21 -12.12 6.77
C GLN A 304 -50.45 -13.41 6.39
N SER A 305 -49.99 -13.57 5.14
CA SER A 305 -49.27 -14.77 4.68
C SER A 305 -47.97 -14.50 3.92
N ALA A 306 -47.58 -13.24 3.67
CA ALA A 306 -46.40 -12.92 2.85
C ALA A 306 -45.33 -12.11 3.61
N LYS A 307 -44.16 -12.74 3.81
CA LYS A 307 -42.95 -12.13 4.40
C LYS A 307 -41.95 -11.78 3.28
N VAL A 308 -41.56 -10.51 3.20
CA VAL A 308 -40.55 -10.02 2.25
C VAL A 308 -39.29 -9.65 3.01
N TYR A 309 -38.11 -10.06 2.52
CA TYR A 309 -36.83 -9.69 3.12
C TYR A 309 -36.25 -8.46 2.44
N LYS A 310 -35.85 -7.47 3.24
CA LYS A 310 -35.02 -6.34 2.81
C LYS A 310 -33.58 -6.55 3.28
N TYR A 311 -32.62 -6.07 2.50
CA TYR A 311 -31.19 -6.29 2.69
C TYR A 311 -30.43 -4.97 2.77
N THR A 312 -29.37 -4.96 3.58
CA THR A 312 -28.53 -3.80 3.83
C THR A 312 -27.48 -3.60 2.73
N LYS A 313 -26.81 -2.43 2.72
CA LYS A 313 -25.62 -2.21 1.88
C LYS A 313 -24.46 -3.17 2.23
N TYR A 314 -24.34 -3.57 3.49
CA TYR A 314 -23.36 -4.57 3.91
C TYR A 314 -23.61 -5.95 3.29
N ALA A 315 -24.88 -6.30 3.03
CA ALA A 315 -25.21 -7.54 2.30
C ALA A 315 -24.76 -7.46 0.85
N TYR A 316 -24.91 -6.30 0.20
CA TYR A 316 -24.41 -6.08 -1.15
C TYR A 316 -22.88 -6.18 -1.20
N GLU A 317 -22.16 -5.46 -0.34
CA GLU A 317 -20.70 -5.45 -0.30
C GLU A 317 -20.11 -6.84 -0.03
N PHE A 318 -20.69 -7.58 0.93
CA PHE A 318 -20.26 -8.95 1.21
C PHE A 318 -20.45 -9.88 0.01
N LEU A 319 -21.62 -9.82 -0.64
CA LEU A 319 -21.89 -10.64 -1.82
C LEU A 319 -21.00 -10.26 -3.02
N LYS A 320 -20.68 -8.97 -3.16
CA LYS A 320 -19.76 -8.47 -4.17
C LYS A 320 -18.33 -8.99 -3.94
N GLU A 321 -17.83 -8.90 -2.72
CA GLU A 321 -16.51 -9.42 -2.35
C GLU A 321 -16.41 -10.93 -2.56
N VAL A 322 -17.47 -11.69 -2.23
CA VAL A 322 -17.53 -13.13 -2.53
C VAL A 322 -17.41 -13.38 -4.04
N LEU A 323 -18.05 -12.58 -4.88
CA LEU A 323 -17.95 -12.74 -6.34
C LEU A 323 -16.59 -12.29 -6.89
N GLU A 324 -15.97 -11.26 -6.33
CA GLU A 324 -14.66 -10.76 -6.77
C GLU A 324 -13.51 -11.71 -6.39
N ASN A 325 -13.62 -12.40 -5.24
CA ASN A 325 -12.61 -13.35 -4.77
C ASN A 325 -12.66 -14.73 -5.47
N ASN A 326 -13.63 -14.95 -6.38
CA ASN A 326 -13.75 -16.20 -7.13
C ASN A 326 -13.31 -16.00 -8.59
N ILE A 327 -12.27 -16.75 -9.00
CA ILE A 327 -11.66 -16.67 -10.34
C ILE A 327 -12.64 -17.10 -11.46
N ASP A 328 -13.58 -18.02 -11.16
CA ASP A 328 -14.65 -18.43 -12.08
C ASP A 328 -16.02 -18.48 -11.39
N ASN A 329 -16.71 -17.34 -11.44
CA ASN A 329 -18.05 -17.19 -10.91
C ASN A 329 -19.10 -18.10 -11.56
N LYS A 330 -18.92 -18.51 -12.83
CA LYS A 330 -19.92 -19.36 -13.52
C LYS A 330 -19.88 -20.80 -13.00
N SER A 331 -18.69 -21.34 -12.79
CA SER A 331 -18.51 -22.68 -12.21
C SER A 331 -18.96 -22.72 -10.74
N PHE A 332 -18.57 -21.70 -9.97
CA PHE A 332 -18.95 -21.55 -8.55
C PHE A 332 -20.48 -21.53 -8.35
N LEU A 333 -21.21 -20.70 -9.12
CA LEU A 333 -22.67 -20.61 -9.03
C LEU A 333 -23.37 -21.91 -9.48
N LYS A 334 -22.80 -22.64 -10.45
CA LYS A 334 -23.30 -23.96 -10.87
C LYS A 334 -23.18 -25.00 -9.76
N GLN A 335 -22.04 -25.05 -9.09
CA GLN A 335 -21.82 -25.95 -7.95
C GLN A 335 -22.79 -25.62 -6.80
N LEU A 336 -22.96 -24.34 -6.50
CA LEU A 336 -23.92 -23.84 -5.51
C LEU A 336 -25.37 -24.24 -5.82
N SER A 337 -25.77 -24.19 -7.10
CA SER A 337 -27.11 -24.60 -7.50
C SER A 337 -27.35 -26.10 -7.23
N LYS A 338 -26.33 -26.94 -7.46
CA LYS A 338 -26.38 -28.38 -7.18
C LYS A 338 -26.48 -28.66 -5.67
N GLU A 339 -25.63 -28.02 -4.88
CA GLU A 339 -25.65 -28.11 -3.40
C GLU A 339 -27.02 -27.71 -2.82
N TYR A 340 -27.63 -26.65 -3.36
CA TYR A 340 -28.96 -26.21 -2.92
C TYR A 340 -30.07 -27.20 -3.27
N GLN A 341 -30.05 -27.78 -4.48
CA GLN A 341 -31.02 -28.80 -4.89
C GLN A 341 -30.92 -30.07 -4.05
N ASP A 342 -29.70 -30.51 -3.74
CA ASP A 342 -29.47 -31.67 -2.88
C ASP A 342 -29.95 -31.39 -1.44
N SER A 343 -29.71 -30.18 -0.91
CA SER A 343 -30.21 -29.79 0.43
C SER A 343 -31.75 -29.79 0.53
N LYS A 344 -32.46 -29.52 -0.57
CA LYS A 344 -33.93 -29.56 -0.62
C LYS A 344 -34.47 -30.98 -0.65
N LYS A 345 -33.78 -31.92 -1.30
CA LYS A 345 -34.17 -33.34 -1.29
C LYS A 345 -34.10 -33.94 0.11
N TYR A 346 -33.11 -33.57 0.92
CA TYR A 346 -33.00 -34.05 2.30
C TYR A 346 -34.03 -33.44 3.26
N ARG A 347 -34.52 -32.23 3.01
CA ARG A 347 -35.60 -31.59 3.81
C ARG A 347 -37.01 -32.13 3.52
N ASN A 348 -37.23 -32.75 2.37
CA ASN A 348 -38.53 -33.33 1.98
C ASN A 348 -38.68 -34.82 2.37
N ASN A 349 -37.65 -35.42 2.95
CA ASN A 349 -37.63 -36.82 3.42
C ASN A 349 -37.66 -36.92 4.96
N ILE A 350 -38.07 -35.86 5.66
CA ILE A 350 -38.31 -35.83 7.12
C ILE A 350 -39.75 -35.43 7.35
#